data_AF-A0A0A6Y0U5-F1
#
_entry.id   AF-A0A0A6Y0U5-F1
#
_cell.length_a   1.000
_cell.length_b   1.000
_cell.length_c   1.000
_cell.angle_alpha   90.00
_cell.angle_beta   90.00
_cell.angle_gamma   90.00
#
_symmetry.space_group_name_H-M   'P 1'
#
loop_
_entity.id
_entity.type
_entity.pdbx_description
1 polymer ?
#
loop_
_entity_poly.entity_id
_entity_poly.type
_entity_poly.pdbx_seq_one_letter_code
_entity_poly.pdbx_strand_id
1 'polypeptide(L)'
;MEYALVFGAQQFIGFELCKALVNQGYEVLAIDEQQQEEMLENNKWMEIGRNANLQYREIGESIELQDNMICFLPIYDYYIVEKKTFFKRFIRNWKT
;
A
#
# COMPACT_ATOMS: atom_id res chain seq x y z
N MET A 1 -11.56 0.19 -16.37
CA MET A 1 -11.22 0.48 -14.97
C MET A 1 -9.72 0.33 -14.84
N GLU A 2 -9.08 1.20 -14.08
CA GLU A 2 -7.64 1.15 -13.86
C GLU A 2 -7.36 0.56 -12.49
N TYR A 3 -6.34 -0.29 -12.40
CA TYR A 3 -5.97 -1.01 -11.19
C TYR A 3 -4.64 -0.49 -10.66
N ALA A 4 -4.58 -0.22 -9.37
CA ALA A 4 -3.37 0.27 -8.71
C ALA A 4 -2.98 -0.64 -7.54
N LEU A 5 -1.70 -1.01 -7.48
CA LEU A 5 -1.07 -1.64 -6.32
C LEU A 5 -0.33 -0.56 -5.54
N VAL A 6 -0.60 -0.40 -4.25
CA VAL A 6 0.14 0.55 -3.41
C VAL A 6 0.80 -0.20 -2.26
N PHE A 7 2.14 -0.19 -2.23
CA PHE A 7 2.91 -0.71 -1.10
C PHE A 7 3.08 0.34 -0.01
N GLY A 8 3.14 -0.10 1.24
CA GLY A 8 3.25 0.79 2.39
C GLY A 8 2.01 1.65 2.56
N ALA A 9 0.83 1.09 2.26
CA ALA A 9 -0.41 1.83 2.12
C ALA A 9 -0.86 2.56 3.40
N GLN A 10 -0.45 2.10 4.58
CA GLN A 10 -0.74 2.76 5.86
C GLN A 10 0.36 3.78 6.25
N GLN A 11 1.46 3.85 5.50
CA GLN A 11 2.51 4.85 5.69
C GLN A 11 2.08 6.22 5.16
N PHE A 12 2.89 7.25 5.43
CA PHE A 12 2.53 8.65 5.15
C PHE A 12 2.18 8.92 3.68
N ILE A 13 3.05 8.58 2.73
CA ILE A 13 2.78 8.78 1.30
C ILE A 13 1.85 7.70 0.76
N GLY A 14 2.00 6.45 1.19
CA GLY A 14 1.11 5.37 0.79
C GLY A 14 -0.37 5.69 1.06
N PHE A 15 -0.68 6.29 2.22
CA PHE A 15 -2.03 6.73 2.56
C PHE A 15 -2.58 7.76 1.57
N GLU A 16 -1.82 8.82 1.32
CA GLU A 16 -2.22 9.91 0.43
C GLU A 16 -2.36 9.43 -1.03
N LEU A 17 -1.52 8.48 -1.45
CA LEU A 17 -1.65 7.82 -2.75
C LEU A 17 -2.95 7.02 -2.86
N CYS A 18 -3.26 6.15 -1.88
CA CYS A 18 -4.51 5.39 -1.88
C CYS A 18 -5.72 6.33 -1.95
N LYS A 19 -5.73 7.39 -1.15
CA LYS A 19 -6.79 8.40 -1.14
C LYS A 19 -6.95 9.08 -2.50
N ALA A 20 -5.86 9.52 -3.11
CA ALA A 20 -5.90 10.19 -4.41
C ALA A 20 -6.38 9.26 -5.53
N LEU A 21 -5.87 8.03 -5.58
CA LEU A 21 -6.20 7.04 -6.60
C LEU A 21 -7.68 6.63 -6.55
N VAL A 22 -8.19 6.34 -5.36
CA VAL A 22 -9.60 6.01 -5.16
C VAL A 22 -10.51 7.17 -5.59
N ASN A 23 -10.14 8.41 -5.27
CA ASN A 23 -10.88 9.61 -5.69
C ASN A 23 -10.85 9.84 -7.22
N GLN A 24 -9.82 9.32 -7.90
CA GLN A 24 -9.72 9.33 -9.36
C GLN A 24 -10.47 8.16 -10.03
N GLY A 25 -11.04 7.24 -9.24
CA GLY A 25 -11.80 6.09 -9.74
C GLY A 25 -10.97 4.82 -9.99
N TYR A 26 -9.73 4.76 -9.50
CA TYR A 26 -8.94 3.53 -9.52
C TYR A 26 -9.49 2.51 -8.53
N GLU A 27 -9.39 1.23 -8.89
CA GLU A 27 -9.45 0.13 -7.93
C GLU A 27 -8.05 -0.07 -7.33
N VAL A 28 -7.95 0.13 -6.03
CA VAL A 28 -6.69 0.17 -5.29
C VAL A 28 -6.57 -1.06 -4.41
N LEU A 29 -5.53 -1.84 -4.67
CA LEU A 29 -5.04 -2.88 -3.79
C LEU A 29 -3.93 -2.29 -2.91
N ALA A 30 -4.23 -2.08 -1.64
CA ALA A 30 -3.34 -1.55 -0.62
C ALA A 30 -2.61 -2.70 0.10
N ILE A 31 -1.29 -2.71 0.04
CA ILE A 31 -0.42 -3.69 0.69
C ILE A 31 0.38 -3.01 1.79
N ASP A 32 0.36 -3.57 3.00
CA ASP A 32 1.28 -3.16 4.05
C ASP A 32 1.68 -4.33 4.97
N GLU A 33 2.70 -4.13 5.79
CA GLU A 33 3.00 -5.03 6.90
C GLU A 33 1.90 -4.89 7.98
N GLN A 34 1.57 -5.98 8.65
CA GLN A 34 0.68 -5.95 9.81
C GLN A 34 1.32 -5.10 10.91
N GLN A 35 0.84 -3.86 11.09
CA GLN A 35 1.33 -2.98 12.16
C GLN A 35 0.72 -3.40 13.51
N GLN A 36 1.56 -3.55 14.54
CA GLN A 36 1.12 -3.97 15.88
C GLN A 36 0.58 -2.82 16.76
N GLU A 37 0.73 -1.56 16.37
CA GLU A 37 0.35 -0.34 17.13
C GLU A 37 0.17 0.79 16.09
N GLU A 38 -0.80 1.71 16.08
CA GLU A 38 -1.46 2.49 17.13
C GLU A 38 -2.80 3.12 16.63
N MET A 39 -3.69 3.48 17.57
CA MET A 39 -5.01 4.11 17.36
C MET A 39 -5.06 5.34 16.43
N LEU A 40 -3.92 5.99 16.13
CA LEU A 40 -3.82 7.18 15.27
C LEU A 40 -3.86 6.86 13.77
N GLU A 41 -3.27 5.74 13.33
CA GLU A 41 -3.33 5.28 11.93
C GLU A 41 -4.76 4.83 11.56
N ASN A 42 -5.48 4.31 12.55
CA ASN A 42 -6.84 3.80 12.40
C ASN A 42 -7.84 4.89 11.96
N ASN A 43 -7.73 6.12 12.49
CA ASN A 43 -8.67 7.20 12.14
C ASN A 43 -8.56 7.64 10.68
N LYS A 44 -7.34 7.71 10.14
CA LYS A 44 -7.12 8.03 8.72
C LYS A 44 -7.61 6.90 7.82
N TRP A 45 -7.32 5.65 8.19
CA TRP A 45 -7.77 4.50 7.41
C TRP A 45 -9.29 4.33 7.42
N MET A 46 -9.97 4.70 8.51
CA MET A 46 -11.43 4.78 8.56
C MET A 46 -12.02 5.82 7.58
N GLU A 47 -11.27 6.84 7.16
CA GLU A 47 -11.71 7.83 6.18
C GLU A 47 -11.91 7.20 4.79
N ILE A 48 -10.93 6.42 4.34
CA ILE A 48 -10.92 5.87 2.97
C ILE A 48 -11.35 4.39 2.89
N GLY A 49 -11.29 3.66 4.00
CA GLY A 49 -11.60 2.22 4.09
C GLY A 49 -13.07 1.86 3.85
N ARG A 50 -13.96 2.86 3.72
CA ARG A 50 -15.37 2.67 3.33
C ARG A 50 -15.57 2.67 1.81
N ASN A 51 -14.55 3.03 1.03
CA ASN A 51 -14.66 3.04 -0.41
C ASN A 51 -14.56 1.61 -0.96
N ALA A 52 -15.55 1.18 -1.75
CA ALA A 52 -15.59 -0.16 -2.33
C ALA A 52 -14.42 -0.45 -3.29
N ASN A 53 -13.79 0.61 -3.83
CA ASN A 53 -12.64 0.49 -4.72
C ASN A 53 -11.31 0.34 -3.95
N LEU A 54 -11.32 0.28 -2.61
CA LEU A 54 -10.11 0.08 -1.81
C LEU A 54 -10.15 -1.30 -1.14
N GLN A 55 -9.14 -2.11 -1.38
CA GLN A 55 -8.94 -3.40 -0.72
C GLN A 55 -7.61 -3.42 0.00
N TYR A 56 -7.62 -3.85 1.26
CA TYR A 56 -6.40 -4.04 2.05
C TYR A 56 -5.98 -5.52 2.07
N ARG A 57 -4.67 -5.75 1.92
CA ARG A 57 -4.02 -7.05 2.10
C ARG A 57 -2.73 -6.89 2.87
N GLU A 58 -2.43 -7.87 3.69
CA GLU A 58 -1.16 -7.92 4.41
C GLU A 58 -0.05 -8.47 3.49
N ILE A 59 1.18 -8.01 3.72
CA ILE A 59 2.34 -8.54 3.01
C ILE A 59 2.45 -10.06 3.27
N GLY A 60 2.53 -10.85 2.19
CA GLY A 60 2.58 -12.32 2.26
C GLY A 60 1.24 -13.01 2.03
N GLU A 61 0.13 -12.28 1.99
CA GLU A 61 -1.14 -12.83 1.48
C GLU A 61 -1.07 -13.03 -0.05
N SER A 62 -1.74 -14.07 -0.54
CA SER A 62 -1.88 -14.28 -1.98
C SER A 62 -2.74 -13.18 -2.58
N ILE A 63 -2.23 -12.52 -3.62
CA ILE A 63 -2.96 -11.51 -4.38
C ILE A 63 -3.14 -11.96 -5.82
N GLU A 64 -4.34 -11.75 -6.35
CA GLU A 64 -4.60 -11.88 -7.78
C GLU A 64 -4.25 -10.55 -8.46
N LEU A 65 -3.24 -10.57 -9.31
CA LEU A 65 -2.85 -9.40 -10.08
C LEU A 65 -3.74 -9.30 -11.32
N GLN A 66 -4.23 -8.09 -11.57
CA GLN A 66 -4.98 -7.80 -12.79
C GLN A 66 -4.04 -7.36 -13.92
N ASP A 67 -4.45 -7.60 -15.16
CA ASP A 67 -3.73 -7.11 -16.33
C ASP A 67 -3.67 -5.57 -16.32
N ASN A 68 -2.53 -5.01 -16.71
CA ASN A 68 -2.27 -3.56 -16.76
C ASN A 68 -2.35 -2.81 -15.42
N MET A 69 -2.11 -3.50 -14.31
CA MET A 69 -2.03 -2.90 -12.98
C MET A 69 -0.77 -2.02 -12.81
N ILE A 70 -0.96 -0.80 -12.31
CA ILE A 70 0.12 0.14 -12.02
C ILE A 70 0.60 -0.07 -10.59
N CYS A 71 1.90 -0.31 -10.40
CA CYS A 71 2.49 -0.51 -9.10
C CYS A 71 3.14 0.77 -8.57
N PHE A 72 2.72 1.20 -7.39
CA PHE A 72 3.26 2.33 -6.64
C PHE A 72 4.10 1.82 -5.47
N LEU A 73 5.39 2.19 -5.49
CA LEU A 73 6.33 1.92 -4.41
C LEU A 73 6.83 3.27 -3.85
N PRO A 74 6.21 3.81 -2.79
CA PRO A 74 6.59 5.10 -2.20
C PRO A 74 7.92 4.96 -1.45
N ILE A 75 9.03 5.07 -2.19
CA ILE A 75 10.40 4.89 -1.65
C ILE A 75 10.68 5.79 -0.45
N TYR A 76 10.11 6.99 -0.44
CA TYR A 76 10.30 7.98 0.61
C TYR A 76 9.83 7.48 1.99
N ASP A 77 8.70 6.76 2.05
CA ASP A 77 8.20 6.17 3.30
C ASP A 77 9.22 5.15 3.86
N TYR A 78 9.86 4.38 2.99
CA TYR A 78 10.88 3.40 3.39
C TYR A 78 12.27 4.00 3.65
N TYR A 79 12.55 5.19 3.10
CA TYR A 79 13.83 5.87 3.26
C TYR A 79 13.93 6.62 4.59
N ILE A 80 12.85 7.27 5.02
CA ILE A 80 12.85 8.15 6.20
C ILE A 80 12.67 7.39 7.51
N VAL A 81 11.96 6.27 7.52
CA VAL A 81 11.65 5.52 8.76
C VAL A 81 12.85 4.67 9.25
N GLU A 82 14.07 4.86 8.71
CA GLU A 82 15.25 4.01 8.98
C GLU A 82 15.03 2.49 8.80
N LYS A 83 13.92 2.07 8.17
CA LYS A 83 13.65 0.68 7.75
C LYS A 83 14.50 0.27 6.53
N LYS A 84 15.80 0.62 6.50
CA LYS A 84 16.75 0.30 5.40
C LYS A 84 16.84 -1.20 5.08
N THR A 85 16.49 -2.06 6.04
CA THR A 85 16.46 -3.51 5.90
C THR A 85 15.30 -3.98 5.00
N PHE A 86 14.18 -3.26 4.96
CA PHE A 86 12.98 -3.63 4.19
C PHE A 86 13.24 -3.55 2.68
N PHE A 87 13.70 -2.40 2.20
CA PHE A 87 13.95 -2.21 0.76
C PHE A 87 14.94 -3.23 0.21
N LYS A 88 15.96 -3.56 1.02
CA LYS A 88 16.93 -4.62 0.69
C LYS A 88 16.28 -6.00 0.64
N ARG A 89 15.38 -6.34 1.58
CA ARG A 89 14.69 -7.64 1.60
C ARG A 89 13.68 -7.78 0.46
N PHE A 90 12.95 -6.72 0.16
CA PHE A 90 11.98 -6.64 -0.93
C PHE A 90 12.64 -6.89 -2.30
N ILE A 91 13.69 -6.13 -2.63
CA ILE A 91 14.43 -6.34 -3.89
C ILE A 91 15.07 -7.73 -3.95
N ARG A 92 15.56 -8.25 -2.82
CA ARG A 92 16.23 -9.55 -2.78
C ARG A 92 15.26 -10.70 -3.04
N ASN A 93 14.04 -10.63 -2.53
CA ASN A 93 13.02 -11.67 -2.70
C ASN A 93 12.25 -11.56 -4.02
N TRP A 94 12.43 -10.46 -4.78
CA TRP A 94 11.82 -10.29 -6.11
C TRP A 94 12.60 -11.04 -7.22
N LYS A 95 13.84 -11.47 -6.98
CA LYS A 95 14.60 -12.25 -7.98
C LYS A 95 14.18 -13.72 -8.00
N THR A 96 13.31 -14.04 -8.97
CA THR A 96 13.04 -15.37 -9.58
C THR A 96 12.46 -16.45 -8.67
#